data_AF-A0A2I0JW48-F1
#
_entry.id   AF-A0A2I0JW48-F1
#
_cell.length_a   1.000
_cell.length_b   1.000
_cell.length_c   1.000
_cell.angle_alpha   90.00
_cell.angle_beta   90.00
_cell.angle_gamma   90.00
#
_symmetry.space_group_name_H-M   'P 1'
#
loop_
_entity.id
_entity.type
_entity.pdbx_description
1 polymer ?
#
loop_
_entity_poly.entity_id
_entity_poly.type
_entity_poly.pdbx_seq_one_letter_code
_entity_poly.pdbx_strand_id
1 'polypeptide(L)'
;IMKYFLAHPRMLKVNNDVYLELAKLDYNECQALHLSEWDSIQRWYLESEIGDFRINTEALLFAYFVAAASIFEPERAGERLAWAKALILVETVDSFFSPESASSRHQRRAFVREFQSISRARDYINRR
;
A
#
# COMPACT_ATOMS: atom_id res chain seq x y z
N ILE A 1 1.98 0.32 14.75
CA ILE A 1 3.13 -0.60 14.97
C ILE A 1 4.38 0.12 15.48
N MET A 2 4.73 1.33 15.01
CA MET A 2 5.74 2.16 15.71
C MET A 2 5.33 2.58 17.14
N LYS A 3 4.03 2.73 17.41
CA LYS A 3 3.54 2.93 18.78
C LYS A 3 3.87 1.75 19.72
N TYR A 4 4.01 0.52 19.21
CA TYR A 4 4.47 -0.62 20.01
C TYR A 4 5.99 -0.71 20.13
N PHE A 5 6.73 -0.14 19.18
CA PHE A 5 8.19 0.04 19.31
C PHE A 5 8.53 1.16 20.31
N LEU A 6 7.70 2.20 20.41
CA LEU A 6 7.82 3.26 21.42
C LEU A 6 7.15 2.93 22.76
N ALA A 7 6.06 2.14 22.76
CA ALA A 7 5.35 1.73 23.98
C ALA A 7 5.90 0.45 24.61
N HIS A 8 7.03 -0.08 24.11
CA HIS A 8 7.85 -0.99 24.88
C HIS A 8 9.02 -0.23 25.51
N PRO A 9 8.86 0.25 26.75
CA PRO A 9 10.01 0.50 27.62
C PRO A 9 10.62 -0.87 27.94
N ARG A 10 11.36 -1.46 26.99
CA ARG A 10 12.19 -2.66 27.21
C ARG A 10 13.66 -2.40 26.96
N MET A 11 14.10 -1.16 27.14
CA MET A 11 15.37 -0.95 27.82
C MET A 11 15.08 -0.59 29.28
N LEU A 12 14.80 -1.61 30.11
CA LEU A 12 14.61 -1.49 31.57
C LEU A 12 15.87 -0.99 32.32
N LYS A 13 16.86 -0.41 31.61
CA LYS A 13 18.11 0.14 32.13
C LYS A 13 18.61 1.39 31.39
N VAL A 14 17.86 1.98 30.46
CA VAL A 14 18.27 3.21 29.76
C VAL A 14 17.18 4.26 29.91
N ASN A 15 16.98 4.72 31.15
CA ASN A 15 16.26 5.95 31.43
C ASN A 15 17.24 7.11 31.21
N ASN A 16 17.35 7.57 29.96
CA ASN A 16 18.21 8.69 29.59
C ASN A 16 17.43 9.58 28.62
N ASP A 17 17.23 10.82 29.04
CA ASP A 17 16.46 11.84 28.32
C ASP A 17 16.95 12.03 26.88
N VAL A 18 18.24 11.81 26.60
CA VAL A 18 18.81 11.88 25.26
C VAL A 18 18.18 10.85 24.31
N TYR A 19 18.01 9.59 24.75
CA TYR A 19 17.39 8.56 23.92
C TYR A 19 15.89 8.78 23.75
N LEU A 20 15.23 9.37 24.77
CA LEU A 20 13.82 9.73 24.68
C LEU A 20 13.60 10.84 23.64
N GLU A 21 14.41 11.90 23.67
CA GLU A 21 14.30 12.99 22.70
C GLU A 21 14.65 12.53 21.28
N LEU A 22 15.67 11.67 21.13
CA LEU A 22 15.99 11.06 19.85
C LEU A 22 14.81 10.22 19.31
N ALA A 23 14.21 9.37 20.15
CA ALA A 23 13.07 8.55 19.74
C ALA A 23 11.83 9.37 19.35
N LYS A 24 11.60 10.52 20.00
CA LYS A 24 10.55 11.46 19.62
C LYS A 24 10.83 12.11 18.27
N LEU A 25 12.08 12.54 18.03
CA LEU A 25 12.49 13.14 16.77
C LEU A 25 12.30 12.16 15.61
N ASP A 26 12.87 10.96 15.72
CA ASP A 26 12.75 9.89 14.71
C ASP A 26 11.28 9.56 14.41
N TYR A 27 10.44 9.48 15.46
CA TYR A 27 9.01 9.24 15.28
C TYR A 27 8.31 10.35 14.51
N ASN A 28 8.58 11.61 14.86
CA ASN A 28 7.94 12.75 14.22
C ASN A 28 8.38 12.88 12.76
N GLU A 29 9.65 12.64 12.45
CA GLU A 29 10.17 12.63 11.08
C GLU A 29 9.53 11.53 10.24
N CYS A 30 9.49 10.30 10.79
CA CYS A 30 8.85 9.17 10.13
C CYS A 30 7.34 9.43 9.90
N GLN A 31 6.65 9.98 10.90
CA GLN A 31 5.24 10.32 10.79
C GLN A 31 4.97 11.38 9.72
N ALA A 32 5.79 12.44 9.66
CA ALA A 32 5.66 13.49 8.64
C ALA A 32 5.83 12.93 7.23
N LEU A 33 6.80 12.04 7.03
CA LEU A 33 7.02 11.34 5.77
C LEU A 33 5.82 10.48 5.40
N HIS A 34 5.30 9.68 6.34
CA HIS A 34 4.15 8.83 6.08
C HIS A 34 2.86 9.62 5.76
N LEU A 35 2.68 10.79 6.34
CA LEU A 35 1.56 11.68 6.00
C LEU A 35 1.68 12.21 4.55
N SER A 36 2.88 12.61 4.12
CA SER A 36 3.13 13.04 2.74
C SER A 36 2.93 11.91 1.71
N GLU A 37 3.35 10.70 2.07
CA GLU A 37 3.08 9.49 1.29
C GLU A 37 1.59 9.16 1.21
N TRP A 38 0.86 9.33 2.32
CA TRP A 38 -0.58 9.16 2.38
C TRP A 38 -1.30 10.14 1.44
N ASP A 39 -0.93 11.43 1.44
CA ASP A 39 -1.50 12.39 0.49
C ASP A 39 -1.23 11.97 -0.97
N SER A 40 -0.07 11.38 -1.23
CA SER A 40 0.32 10.88 -2.55
C SER A 40 -0.49 9.65 -2.97
N ILE A 41 -0.81 8.75 -2.04
CA ILE A 41 -1.62 7.57 -2.35
C ILE A 41 -3.10 7.94 -2.55
N GLN A 42 -3.62 8.93 -1.80
CA GLN A 42 -4.97 9.45 -2.00
C GLN A 42 -5.12 10.11 -3.38
N ARG A 43 -4.14 10.92 -3.80
CA ARG A 43 -4.13 11.50 -5.16
C ARG A 43 -4.15 10.42 -6.23
N TRP A 44 -3.25 9.44 -6.13
CA TRP A 44 -3.23 8.31 -7.06
C TRP A 44 -4.56 7.57 -7.10
N TYR A 45 -5.19 7.33 -5.95
CA TYR A 45 -6.48 6.64 -5.86
C TYR A 45 -7.57 7.40 -6.62
N LEU A 46 -7.66 8.72 -6.44
CA LEU A 46 -8.62 9.57 -7.17
C LEU A 46 -8.35 9.58 -8.68
N GLU A 47 -7.09 9.69 -9.09
CA GLU A 47 -6.67 9.71 -10.50
C GLU A 47 -6.87 8.36 -11.20
N SER A 48 -6.88 7.26 -10.45
CA SER A 48 -6.96 5.90 -10.99
C SER A 48 -8.39 5.39 -11.25
N GLU A 49 -9.42 6.16 -10.86
CA GLU A 49 -10.84 5.77 -10.95
C GLU A 49 -11.16 4.43 -10.23
N ILE A 50 -10.25 3.94 -9.37
CA ILE A 50 -10.44 2.71 -8.60
C ILE A 50 -11.64 2.79 -7.65
N GLY A 51 -11.99 4.01 -7.20
CA GLY A 51 -13.17 4.24 -6.36
C GLY A 51 -14.49 3.78 -6.98
N ASP A 52 -14.56 3.66 -8.30
CA ASP A 52 -15.77 3.20 -9.00
C ASP A 52 -16.00 1.69 -8.82
N PHE A 53 -14.97 0.94 -8.39
CA PHE A 53 -14.99 -0.51 -8.21
C PHE A 53 -15.39 -0.95 -6.79
N ARG A 54 -16.12 -0.10 -6.07
CA ARG A 54 -16.59 -0.33 -4.69
C ARG A 54 -15.48 -0.47 -3.66
N ILE A 55 -14.26 -0.08 -4.02
CA ILE A 55 -13.19 0.10 -3.03
C ILE A 55 -13.49 1.40 -2.28
N ASN A 56 -13.32 1.38 -0.96
CA ASN A 56 -13.52 2.56 -0.14
C ASN A 56 -12.18 3.08 0.37
N THR A 57 -12.18 4.33 0.84
CA THR A 57 -10.96 4.98 1.37
C THR A 57 -10.41 4.29 2.62
N GLU A 58 -11.23 3.51 3.34
CA GLU A 58 -10.79 2.73 4.49
C GLU A 58 -9.88 1.57 4.08
N ALA A 59 -10.21 0.86 3.00
CA ALA A 59 -9.35 -0.18 2.41
C ALA A 59 -8.02 0.41 1.95
N LEU A 60 -8.03 1.58 1.29
CA LEU A 60 -6.83 2.33 0.92
C LEU A 60 -5.95 2.67 2.13
N LEU A 61 -6.58 3.18 3.20
CA LEU A 61 -5.89 3.52 4.43
C LEU A 61 -5.29 2.28 5.09
N PHE A 62 -6.06 1.18 5.14
CA PHE A 62 -5.60 -0.08 5.70
C PHE A 62 -4.39 -0.64 4.92
N ALA A 63 -4.48 -0.66 3.58
CA ALA A 63 -3.40 -1.12 2.72
C ALA A 63 -2.11 -0.31 2.93
N TYR A 64 -2.23 1.02 2.96
CA TYR A 64 -1.09 1.89 3.23
C TYR A 64 -0.53 1.69 4.65
N PHE A 65 -1.41 1.59 5.65
CA PHE A 65 -1.01 1.37 7.05
C PHE A 65 -0.22 0.06 7.21
N VAL A 66 -0.66 -1.03 6.58
CA VAL A 66 0.03 -2.32 6.63
C VAL A 66 1.39 -2.25 5.95
N ALA A 67 1.47 -1.59 4.79
CA ALA A 67 2.74 -1.39 4.10
C ALA A 67 3.71 -0.55 4.95
N ALA A 68 3.25 0.57 5.51
CA ALA A 68 4.07 1.44 6.35
C ALA A 68 4.50 0.78 7.67
N ALA A 69 3.65 -0.05 8.25
CA ALA A 69 4.01 -0.82 9.43
C ALA A 69 5.07 -1.90 9.17
N SER A 70 5.17 -2.37 7.92
CA SER A 70 6.06 -3.47 7.53
C SER A 70 7.37 -2.99 6.92
N ILE A 71 7.36 -1.81 6.30
CA ILE A 71 8.53 -1.14 5.70
C ILE A 71 8.48 0.29 6.20
N PHE A 72 9.12 0.62 7.33
CA PHE A 72 9.03 1.96 7.91
C PHE A 72 10.21 2.85 7.51
N GLU A 73 11.26 2.28 6.90
CA GLU A 73 12.49 3.00 6.56
C GLU A 73 12.23 4.10 5.52
N PRO A 74 12.64 5.37 5.75
CA PRO A 74 12.39 6.48 4.84
C PRO A 74 12.80 6.21 3.39
N GLU A 75 13.94 5.54 3.20
CA GLU A 75 14.56 5.26 1.90
C GLU A 75 13.74 4.27 1.05
N ARG A 76 12.85 3.53 1.69
CA ARG A 76 12.03 2.48 1.06
C ARG A 76 10.59 2.93 0.76
N ALA A 77 10.39 4.24 0.66
CA ALA A 77 9.11 4.86 0.26
C ALA A 77 8.51 4.24 -1.01
N GLY A 78 9.34 4.01 -2.03
CA GLY A 78 8.89 3.41 -3.29
C GLY A 78 8.30 2.01 -3.10
N GLU A 79 8.91 1.20 -2.24
CA GLU A 79 8.46 -0.17 -1.95
C GLU A 79 7.15 -0.18 -1.16
N ARG A 80 7.03 0.68 -0.14
CA ARG A 80 5.78 0.90 0.61
C ARG A 80 4.62 1.25 -0.32
N LEU A 81 4.83 2.27 -1.16
CA LEU A 81 3.79 2.77 -2.06
C LEU A 81 3.43 1.72 -3.11
N ALA A 82 4.40 1.02 -3.68
CA ALA A 82 4.15 -0.06 -4.63
C ALA A 82 3.33 -1.20 -3.99
N TRP A 83 3.66 -1.58 -2.75
CA TRP A 83 2.91 -2.61 -2.03
C TRP A 83 1.47 -2.19 -1.76
N ALA A 84 1.25 -1.00 -1.20
CA ALA A 84 -0.09 -0.49 -0.93
C ALA A 84 -0.95 -0.43 -2.20
N LYS A 85 -0.39 0.06 -3.31
CA LYS A 85 -1.07 0.09 -4.62
C LYS A 85 -1.38 -1.31 -5.15
N ALA A 86 -0.43 -2.25 -5.03
CA ALA A 86 -0.62 -3.62 -5.47
C ALA A 86 -1.76 -4.31 -4.70
N LEU A 87 -1.84 -4.11 -3.39
CA LEU A 87 -2.92 -4.64 -2.56
C LEU A 87 -4.29 -4.10 -3.02
N ILE A 88 -4.39 -2.79 -3.24
CA ILE A 88 -5.64 -2.16 -3.71
C ILE A 88 -6.05 -2.65 -5.09
N LEU A 89 -5.11 -2.85 -6.02
CA LEU A 89 -5.41 -3.43 -7.33
C LEU A 89 -5.93 -4.87 -7.22
N VAL A 90 -5.37 -5.68 -6.31
CA VAL A 90 -5.85 -7.05 -6.06
C VAL A 90 -7.27 -7.04 -5.48
N GLU A 91 -7.54 -6.19 -4.49
CA GLU A 91 -8.89 -6.04 -3.92
C GLU A 91 -9.90 -5.55 -4.97
N THR A 92 -9.50 -4.62 -5.83
CA THR A 92 -10.30 -4.12 -6.95
C THR A 92 -10.72 -5.26 -7.88
N VAL A 93 -9.75 -6.09 -8.27
CA VAL A 93 -9.98 -7.26 -9.12
C VAL A 93 -10.91 -8.27 -8.45
N ASP A 94 -10.73 -8.53 -7.15
CA ASP A 94 -11.59 -9.48 -6.41
C ASP A 94 -13.02 -8.96 -6.27
N SER A 95 -13.19 -7.69 -5.89
CA SER A 95 -14.48 -6.99 -5.82
C SER A 95 -15.23 -7.05 -7.15
N PHE A 96 -14.55 -6.77 -8.25
CA PHE A 96 -15.13 -6.81 -9.60
C PHE A 96 -15.70 -8.18 -9.97
N PHE A 97 -15.07 -9.26 -9.49
CA PHE A 97 -15.50 -10.62 -9.81
C PHE A 97 -16.23 -11.35 -8.68
N SER A 98 -16.81 -10.63 -7.72
CA SER A 98 -17.54 -11.21 -6.59
C SER A 98 -18.67 -12.18 -7.04
N PRO A 99 -18.97 -13.26 -6.28
CA PRO A 99 -19.81 -14.40 -6.72
C PRO A 99 -21.26 -14.08 -7.10
N GLU A 100 -21.76 -12.90 -6.77
CA GLU A 100 -23.15 -12.48 -6.99
C GLU A 100 -23.53 -12.37 -8.48
N SER A 101 -22.55 -12.43 -9.40
CA SER A 101 -22.82 -12.44 -10.84
C SER A 101 -22.56 -13.82 -11.45
N ALA A 102 -23.60 -14.45 -12.02
CA ALA A 102 -23.46 -15.68 -12.84
C ALA A 102 -22.51 -15.51 -14.04
N SER A 103 -22.22 -14.27 -14.42
CA SER A 103 -21.29 -13.84 -15.46
C SER A 103 -19.80 -13.86 -15.03
N SER A 104 -19.49 -14.02 -13.73
CA SER A 104 -18.14 -13.77 -13.20
C SER A 104 -17.06 -14.69 -13.77
N ARG A 105 -17.36 -15.97 -14.03
CA ARG A 105 -16.35 -16.92 -14.53
C ARG A 105 -15.94 -16.65 -15.98
N HIS A 106 -16.86 -16.18 -16.82
CA HIS A 106 -16.55 -15.82 -18.20
C HIS A 106 -15.78 -14.51 -18.26
N GLN A 107 -16.19 -13.51 -17.47
CA GLN A 107 -15.48 -12.24 -17.33
C GLN A 107 -14.07 -12.43 -16.77
N ARG A 108 -13.89 -13.26 -15.72
CA ARG A 108 -12.56 -13.64 -15.18
C ARG A 108 -11.66 -14.21 -16.27
N ARG A 109 -12.18 -15.16 -17.06
CA ARG A 109 -11.41 -15.79 -18.15
C ARG A 109 -11.08 -14.80 -19.27
N ALA A 110 -11.99 -13.90 -19.63
CA ALA A 110 -11.75 -12.87 -20.62
C ALA A 110 -10.65 -11.91 -20.16
N PHE A 111 -10.75 -11.40 -18.92
CA PHE A 111 -9.75 -10.54 -18.31
C PHE A 111 -8.35 -11.18 -18.31
N VAL A 112 -8.22 -12.44 -17.87
CA VAL A 112 -6.93 -13.13 -17.84
C VAL A 112 -6.33 -13.26 -19.25
N ARG A 113 -7.15 -13.58 -20.26
CA ARG A 113 -6.69 -13.68 -21.65
C ARG A 113 -6.17 -12.35 -22.17
N GLU A 114 -6.90 -11.27 -21.92
CA GLU A 114 -6.52 -9.93 -22.36
C GLU A 114 -5.25 -9.44 -21.64
N PHE A 115 -5.19 -9.62 -20.32
CA PHE A 115 -4.02 -9.29 -19.51
C PHE A 115 -2.75 -9.99 -20.01
N GLN A 116 -2.84 -11.30 -20.32
CA GLN A 116 -1.72 -12.07 -20.89
C GLN A 116 -1.32 -11.57 -22.28
N SER A 117 -2.29 -11.20 -23.12
CA SER A 117 -2.04 -10.66 -24.46
C SER A 117 -1.23 -9.36 -24.39
N ILE A 118 -1.69 -8.41 -23.56
CA ILE A 118 -1.03 -7.12 -23.35
C ILE A 118 0.39 -7.31 -22.80
N SER A 119 0.55 -8.21 -21.83
CA SER A 119 1.85 -8.50 -21.22
C SER A 119 2.86 -9.00 -22.26
N ARG A 120 2.44 -9.95 -23.11
CA ARG A 120 3.29 -10.49 -24.20
C ARG A 120 3.64 -9.43 -25.24
N ALA A 121 2.69 -8.56 -25.59
CA ALA A 121 2.95 -7.47 -26.53
C ALA A 121 3.99 -6.48 -25.99
N ARG A 122 3.93 -6.16 -24.70
CA ARG A 122 4.90 -5.30 -24.03
C ARG A 122 6.30 -5.93 -23.98
N ASP A 123 6.39 -7.23 -23.69
CA ASP A 123 7.66 -7.96 -23.69
C ASP A 123 8.30 -7.98 -25.08
N TYR A 124 7.50 -8.07 -26.14
CA TYR A 124 8.00 -7.99 -27.51
C TYR A 124 8.58 -6.60 -27.82
N ILE A 125 7.89 -5.53 -27.42
CA ILE A 125 8.35 -4.15 -27.63
C ILE A 125 9.67 -3.91 -26.87
N ASN A 126 9.77 -4.35 -25.62
CA ASN A 126 10.94 -4.13 -24.77
C ASN A 126 12.18 -4.93 -25.20
N ARG A 127 12.04 -5.91 -26.10
CA ARG A 127 13.15 -6.72 -26.64
C ARG A 127 13.73 -6.18 -27.96
N ARG A 128 13.15 -5.10 -28.51
CA ARG A 128 13.66 -4.37 -29.68
C ARG A 128 14.43 -3.14 -29.22
#